data_AF-A0A094C6J3-F1
#
_entry.id   AF-A0A094C6J3-F1
#
_cell.length_a   1.000
_cell.length_b   1.000
_cell.length_c   1.000
_cell.angle_alpha   90.00
_cell.angle_beta   90.00
_cell.angle_gamma   90.00
#
_symmetry.space_group_name_H-M   'P 1'
#
loop_
_entity.id
_entity.type
_entity.pdbx_description
1 polymer ?
#
loop_
_entity_poly.entity_id
_entity_poly.type
_entity_poly.pdbx_seq_one_letter_code
_entity_poly.pdbx_strand_id
1 'polypeptide(L)'
;MGKNKRQRLAGGPSKKYKAPAKPIPKHLKTGAKGPATTAAAAPVKKVVSQKKQVPIIPFAPADRILLIGDGDLSFASSLVSAHGCAHVVATVQEKNRKELEEKYPHVGANITVLEEKEQKVV
;
A
#
# COMPACT_ATOMS: atom_id res chain seq x y z
N MET A 1 -45.02 -33.55 7.75
CA MET A 1 -43.89 -32.61 7.91
C MET A 1 -42.79 -32.98 6.92
N GLY A 2 -42.45 -32.33 5.81
CA GLY A 2 -42.96 -31.21 5.02
C GLY A 2 -42.05 -31.19 3.77
N LYS A 3 -42.59 -31.48 2.58
CA LYS A 3 -41.85 -31.55 1.30
C LYS A 3 -41.80 -30.15 0.68
N ASN A 4 -40.64 -29.49 0.68
CA ASN A 4 -40.53 -28.14 0.12
C ASN A 4 -40.25 -28.20 -1.39
N LYS A 5 -41.36 -28.26 -2.12
CA LYS A 5 -41.50 -28.12 -3.57
C LYS A 5 -41.19 -26.66 -3.96
N ARG A 6 -40.12 -26.44 -4.74
CA ARG A 6 -39.74 -25.12 -5.26
C ARG A 6 -40.88 -24.55 -6.10
N GLN A 7 -41.55 -23.53 -5.58
CA GLN A 7 -42.60 -22.81 -6.28
C GLN A 7 -41.95 -21.74 -7.17
N ARG A 8 -42.04 -21.90 -8.49
CA ARG A 8 -41.74 -20.84 -9.45
C ARG A 8 -42.96 -19.93 -9.55
N LEU A 9 -42.82 -18.66 -9.22
CA LEU A 9 -43.81 -17.63 -9.53
C LEU A 9 -43.41 -16.95 -10.84
N ALA A 10 -44.38 -16.88 -11.76
CA ALA A 10 -44.28 -16.24 -13.06
C ALA A 10 -44.76 -14.78 -12.99
N GLY A 11 -44.09 -13.91 -13.75
CA GLY A 11 -44.71 -12.81 -14.50
C GLY A 11 -45.03 -11.49 -13.79
N GLY A 12 -44.11 -10.51 -13.92
CA GLY A 12 -44.35 -9.07 -13.76
C GLY A 12 -43.18 -8.28 -14.40
N PRO A 13 -43.38 -7.09 -15.00
CA PRO A 13 -42.42 -6.50 -15.94
C PRO A 13 -41.20 -5.95 -15.19
N SER A 14 -40.10 -6.72 -15.18
CA SER A 14 -38.82 -6.27 -14.65
C SER A 14 -38.12 -5.37 -15.67
N LYS A 15 -37.90 -4.11 -15.28
CA LYS A 15 -36.95 -3.20 -15.96
C LYS A 15 -35.63 -3.96 -16.15
N LYS A 16 -35.23 -4.17 -17.41
CA LYS A 16 -34.01 -4.89 -17.78
C LYS A 16 -32.79 -4.12 -17.32
N TYR A 17 -32.29 -4.39 -16.11
CA TYR A 17 -30.91 -4.05 -15.77
C TYR A 17 -30.00 -4.94 -16.62
N LYS A 18 -29.37 -4.35 -17.64
CA LYS A 18 -28.41 -5.03 -18.49
C LYS A 18 -27.11 -5.15 -17.68
N ALA A 19 -26.80 -6.34 -17.20
CA ALA A 19 -25.52 -6.59 -16.54
C ALA A 19 -24.37 -6.24 -17.50
N PRO A 20 -23.32 -5.53 -17.06
CA PRO A 20 -22.19 -5.22 -17.91
C PRO A 20 -21.49 -6.52 -18.34
N ALA A 21 -21.31 -6.68 -19.64
CA ALA A 21 -20.65 -7.84 -20.21
C ALA A 21 -19.20 -7.90 -19.72
N LYS A 22 -18.83 -9.00 -19.06
CA LYS A 22 -17.41 -9.32 -18.79
C LYS A 22 -16.70 -9.46 -20.14
N PRO A 23 -15.61 -8.72 -20.42
CA PRO A 23 -14.91 -8.83 -21.68
C PRO A 23 -14.26 -10.21 -21.76
N ILE A 24 -14.78 -11.05 -22.66
CA ILE A 24 -14.14 -12.32 -23.01
C ILE A 24 -12.86 -11.96 -23.79
N PRO A 25 -11.68 -12.45 -23.38
CA PRO A 25 -10.44 -12.19 -24.10
C PRO A 25 -10.52 -12.77 -25.52
N LYS A 26 -10.24 -11.95 -26.52
CA LYS A 26 -10.34 -12.26 -27.97
C LYS A 26 -9.29 -13.27 -28.48
N HIS A 27 -8.66 -14.08 -27.61
CA HIS A 27 -7.57 -14.97 -28.00
C HIS A 27 -8.03 -16.38 -28.46
N LEU A 28 -9.32 -16.69 -28.52
CA LEU A 28 -9.78 -18.01 -29.00
C LEU A 28 -10.65 -17.93 -30.26
N LYS A 29 -10.14 -17.20 -31.26
CA LYS A 29 -10.47 -17.30 -32.68
C LYS A 29 -9.11 -17.14 -33.39
N THR A 30 -8.59 -18.04 -34.21
CA THR A 30 -9.18 -18.92 -35.21
C THR A 30 -8.15 -20.00 -35.59
N GLY A 31 -8.63 -21.09 -36.19
CA GLY A 31 -7.76 -21.95 -37.00
C GLY A 31 -7.34 -21.30 -38.33
N ALA A 32 -6.54 -22.07 -39.06
CA ALA A 32 -6.04 -21.91 -40.44
C ALA A 32 -4.64 -21.28 -40.61
N LYS A 33 -3.89 -21.95 -41.50
CA LYS A 33 -2.44 -22.02 -41.70
C LYS A 33 -2.09 -21.18 -42.93
N GLY A 34 -1.08 -20.29 -42.86
CA GLY A 34 -0.55 -19.55 -44.02
C GLY A 34 0.38 -18.37 -43.62
N PRO A 35 1.37 -17.97 -44.45
CA PRO A 35 2.77 -17.85 -44.00
C PRO A 35 3.26 -16.44 -43.62
N ALA A 36 4.44 -16.45 -43.00
CA ALA A 36 5.21 -15.37 -42.36
C ALA A 36 5.44 -14.09 -43.18
N THR A 37 5.59 -12.95 -42.48
CA THR A 37 6.67 -11.97 -42.71
C THR A 37 6.68 -10.84 -41.66
N THR A 38 7.91 -10.43 -41.31
CA THR A 38 8.35 -9.18 -40.66
C THR A 38 8.00 -8.95 -39.18
N ALA A 39 9.00 -9.18 -38.34
CA ALA A 39 9.06 -8.69 -36.96
C ALA A 39 9.21 -7.17 -36.94
N ALA A 40 8.11 -6.45 -36.70
CA ALA A 40 8.14 -5.04 -36.36
C ALA A 40 8.47 -4.88 -34.87
N ALA A 41 9.51 -4.09 -34.58
CA ALA A 41 9.94 -3.79 -33.22
C ALA A 41 8.79 -3.21 -32.38
N ALA A 42 8.55 -3.80 -31.22
CA ALA A 42 7.53 -3.33 -30.28
C ALA A 42 7.90 -1.93 -29.77
N PRO A 43 6.94 -0.98 -29.66
CA PRO A 43 7.21 0.34 -29.13
C PRO A 43 7.53 0.25 -27.64
N VAL A 44 8.70 0.75 -27.27
CA VAL A 44 9.14 0.89 -25.87
C VAL A 44 8.12 1.77 -25.15
N LYS A 45 7.37 1.17 -24.22
CA LYS A 45 6.42 1.90 -23.38
C LYS A 45 7.19 2.93 -22.55
N LYS A 46 6.99 4.21 -22.84
CA LYS A 46 7.49 5.31 -22.01
C LYS A 46 6.91 5.15 -20.61
N VAL A 47 7.78 4.83 -19.64
CA VAL A 47 7.42 4.81 -18.22
C VAL A 47 7.07 6.25 -17.84
N VAL A 48 5.78 6.52 -17.70
CA VAL A 48 5.30 7.82 -17.21
C VAL A 48 5.76 7.92 -15.76
N SER A 49 6.69 8.84 -15.46
CA SER A 49 7.12 9.06 -14.07
C SER A 49 5.89 9.52 -13.27
N GLN A 50 5.44 8.70 -12.33
CA GLN A 50 4.40 9.13 -11.40
C GLN A 50 4.94 10.32 -10.62
N LYS A 51 4.31 11.49 -10.81
CA LYS A 51 4.65 12.69 -10.04
C LYS A 51 4.42 12.37 -8.57
N LYS A 52 5.49 12.43 -7.77
CA LYS A 52 5.45 12.18 -6.33
C LYS A 52 4.52 13.24 -5.71
N GLN A 53 3.35 12.82 -5.21
CA GLN A 53 2.46 13.73 -4.52
C GLN A 53 3.11 14.19 -3.22
N VAL A 54 2.98 15.47 -2.90
CA VAL A 54 3.46 16.00 -1.62
C VAL A 54 2.56 15.42 -0.52
N PRO A 55 3.11 14.69 0.45
CA PRO A 55 2.32 14.12 1.53
C PRO A 55 1.69 15.24 2.36
N ILE A 56 0.40 15.11 2.65
CA ILE A 56 -0.30 15.99 3.59
C ILE A 56 -0.01 15.47 4.99
N ILE A 57 0.74 16.24 5.75
CA ILE A 57 1.10 15.93 7.12
C ILE A 57 0.19 16.76 8.02
N PRO A 58 -0.56 16.15 8.95
CA PRO A 58 -1.54 16.87 9.76
C PRO A 58 -0.91 17.67 10.92
N PHE A 59 0.42 17.72 11.00
CA PHE A 59 1.19 18.41 12.03
C PHE A 59 2.25 19.31 11.38
N ALA A 60 2.55 20.41 12.05
CA ALA A 60 3.62 21.32 11.69
C ALA A 60 4.99 20.81 12.20
N PRO A 61 6.10 21.22 11.59
CA PRO A 61 7.45 20.80 12.02
C PRO A 61 7.78 21.10 13.49
N ALA A 62 7.18 22.13 14.08
CA ALA A 62 7.40 22.53 15.47
C ALA A 62 6.40 21.89 16.46
N ASP A 63 5.47 21.07 16.00
CA ASP A 63 4.50 20.41 16.87
C ASP A 63 5.18 19.35 17.74
N ARG A 64 4.64 19.14 18.94
CA ARG A 64 5.07 18.07 19.84
C ARG A 64 4.30 16.80 19.52
N ILE A 65 5.00 15.80 19.03
CA ILE A 65 4.44 14.52 18.57
C ILE A 65 4.84 13.43 19.56
N LEU A 66 3.85 12.80 20.18
CA LEU A 66 4.02 11.55 20.92
C LEU A 66 3.64 10.39 20.00
N LEU A 67 4.63 9.59 19.62
CA LEU A 67 4.44 8.40 18.81
C LEU A 67 4.39 7.17 19.71
N ILE A 68 3.24 6.48 19.70
CA ILE A 68 2.99 5.32 20.54
C ILE A 68 3.12 4.04 19.73
N GLY A 69 3.93 3.10 20.22
CA GLY A 69 4.06 1.75 19.65
C GLY A 69 4.91 1.72 18.39
N ASP A 70 5.91 2.60 18.28
CA ASP A 70 6.87 2.51 17.18
C ASP A 70 7.81 1.33 17.45
N GLY A 71 7.74 0.30 16.60
CA GLY A 71 8.43 -0.96 16.85
C GLY A 71 9.93 -0.87 16.57
N ASP A 72 10.31 -0.37 15.39
CA ASP A 72 11.70 -0.32 14.91
C ASP A 72 12.24 1.12 14.78
N LEU A 73 11.49 2.10 15.29
CA LEU A 73 11.80 3.53 15.23
C LEU A 73 11.93 4.10 13.81
N SER A 74 11.55 3.33 12.78
CA SER A 74 11.67 3.76 11.39
C SER A 74 10.70 4.89 11.07
N PHE A 75 9.51 4.87 11.68
CA PHE A 75 8.53 5.92 11.48
C PHE A 75 8.98 7.22 12.15
N ALA A 76 9.44 7.16 13.40
CA ALA A 76 10.06 8.31 14.06
C ALA A 76 11.23 8.89 13.25
N SER A 77 12.14 8.03 12.77
CA SER A 77 13.27 8.45 11.93
C SER A 77 12.83 9.17 10.66
N SER A 78 11.76 8.68 10.02
CA SER A 78 11.15 9.31 8.84
C SER A 78 10.53 10.67 9.17
N LEU A 79 9.83 10.83 10.29
CA LEU A 79 9.25 12.11 10.71
C LEU A 79 10.32 13.19 10.85
N VAL A 80 11.47 12.85 11.44
CA VAL A 80 12.52 13.83 11.70
C VAL A 80 13.37 14.07 10.45
N SER A 81 13.54 13.06 9.57
CA SER A 81 14.41 13.16 8.39
C SER A 81 13.70 13.63 7.13
N ALA A 82 12.50 13.11 6.85
CA ALA A 82 11.74 13.48 5.67
C ALA A 82 10.87 14.72 5.91
N HIS A 83 10.43 14.96 7.15
CA HIS A 83 9.42 15.96 7.46
C HIS A 83 9.89 17.07 8.42
N GLY A 84 11.10 16.96 8.97
CA GLY A 84 11.71 17.99 9.80
C GLY A 84 10.99 18.23 11.12
N CYS A 85 10.27 17.22 11.63
CA CYS A 85 9.60 17.32 12.93
C CYS A 85 10.66 17.46 14.05
N ALA A 86 10.61 18.56 14.80
CA ALA A 86 11.64 18.92 15.78
C ALA A 86 11.41 18.33 17.17
N HIS A 87 10.18 17.91 17.49
CA HIS A 87 9.81 17.45 18.83
C HIS A 87 9.02 16.13 18.78
N VAL A 88 9.75 15.02 18.67
CA VAL A 88 9.21 13.67 18.61
C VAL A 88 9.65 12.89 19.85
N VAL A 89 8.66 12.32 20.53
CA VAL A 89 8.87 11.31 21.59
C VAL A 89 8.33 10.00 21.06
N ALA A 90 9.20 9.03 20.78
CA ALA A 90 8.81 7.71 20.31
C ALA A 90 8.82 6.71 21.46
N THR A 91 7.73 5.97 21.65
CA THR A 91 7.64 4.95 22.69
C THR A 91 7.72 3.56 22.08
N VAL A 92 8.57 2.71 22.66
CA VAL A 92 8.80 1.33 22.21
C VAL A 92 8.29 0.36 23.27
N GLN A 93 7.78 -0.80 22.85
CA GLN A 93 7.27 -1.81 23.78
C GLN A 93 8.38 -2.58 24.51
N GLU A 94 9.55 -2.70 23.88
CA GLU A 94 10.69 -3.43 24.40
C GLU A 94 11.33 -2.70 25.59
N LYS A 95 11.73 -3.45 26.61
CA LYS A 95 12.21 -2.86 27.86
C LYS A 95 13.62 -2.29 27.74
N ASN A 96 14.42 -2.86 26.84
CA ASN A 96 15.85 -2.59 26.72
C ASN A 96 16.24 -2.46 25.24
N ARG A 97 17.22 -1.59 24.96
CA ARG A 97 17.79 -1.42 23.61
C ARG A 97 18.32 -2.72 23.00
N LYS A 98 18.84 -3.64 23.82
CA LYS A 98 19.34 -4.93 23.36
C LYS A 98 18.23 -5.84 22.81
N GLU A 99 17.10 -5.94 23.51
CA GLU A 99 15.93 -6.71 23.06
C GLU A 99 15.37 -6.14 21.75
N LEU A 100 15.43 -4.82 21.63
CA LEU A 100 15.02 -4.11 20.42
C LEU A 100 15.94 -4.41 19.23
N GLU A 101 17.26 -4.38 19.42
CA GLU A 101 18.24 -4.69 18.38
C GLU A 101 18.20 -6.17 17.96
N GLU A 102 17.90 -7.09 18.90
CA GLU A 102 17.69 -8.51 18.60
C GLU A 102 16.44 -8.74 17.73
N LYS A 103 15.34 -8.02 17.98
CA LYS A 103 14.11 -8.11 17.19
C LYS A 103 14.20 -7.36 15.86
N TYR A 104 14.89 -6.22 15.86
CA TYR A 104 14.98 -5.29 14.75
C TYR A 104 16.45 -4.87 14.52
N PRO A 105 17.22 -5.62 13.71
CA PRO A 105 18.64 -5.34 13.48
C PRO A 105 18.94 -3.95 12.92
N HIS A 106 17.95 -3.32 12.27
CA HIS A 106 18.07 -1.99 11.68
C HIS A 106 17.80 -0.85 12.66
N VAL A 107 17.33 -1.14 13.88
CA VAL A 107 16.91 -0.13 14.85
C VAL A 107 18.07 0.74 15.31
N GLY A 108 19.29 0.19 15.38
CA GLY A 108 20.47 0.93 15.81
C GLY A 108 20.70 2.18 14.96
N ALA A 109 20.53 2.08 13.64
CA ALA A 109 20.65 3.22 12.74
C ALA A 109 19.55 4.27 12.98
N ASN A 110 18.31 3.83 13.23
CA ASN A 110 17.20 4.74 13.52
C ASN A 110 17.38 5.45 14.87
N ILE A 111 17.87 4.74 15.90
CA ILE A 111 18.17 5.34 17.20
C ILE A 111 19.26 6.39 17.05
N THR A 112 20.35 6.11 16.32
CA THR A 112 21.41 7.10 16.06
C THR A 112 20.83 8.37 15.42
N VAL A 113 19.98 8.24 14.40
CA VAL A 113 19.34 9.39 13.74
C VAL A 113 18.46 10.20 14.72
N LEU A 114 17.75 9.52 15.62
CA LEU A 114 16.90 10.18 16.62
C LEU A 114 17.74 10.88 17.70
N GLU A 115 18.79 10.24 18.21
CA GLU A 115 19.70 10.80 19.20
C GLU A 115 20.49 11.99 18.63
N GLU A 116 21.01 11.91 17.41
CA GLU A 116 21.69 13.01 16.71
C GLU A 116 20.80 14.25 16.54
N LYS A 117 19.51 14.02 16.41
CA LYS A 117 18.49 15.08 16.26
C LYS A 117 17.85 15.46 17.58
N GLU A 118 18.42 15.03 18.70
CA GLU A 118 17.98 15.33 20.07
C GLU A 118 16.53 14.91 20.37
N GLN A 119 16.08 13.83 19.71
CA GLN A 119 14.74 13.27 19.89
C GLN A 119 14.73 12.23 21.00
N LYS A 120 13.58 12.07 21.66
CA LYS A 120 13.47 11.18 22.82
C LYS A 120 12.88 9.83 22.43
N VAL A 121 13.54 8.75 22.85
CA VAL A 121 13.01 7.38 22.79
C VAL A 121 12.71 6.92 24.21
N VAL A 122 11.52 6.35 24.44
CA VAL A 122 11.02 5.90 25.75
C VAL A 122 10.62 4.44 25.71
#